data_AF-A0A5Q0EGT1-F1
#
_entry.id   AF-A0A5Q0EGT1-F1
#
_cell.length_a   1.000
_cell.length_b   1.000
_cell.length_c   1.000
_cell.angle_alpha   90.00
_cell.angle_beta   90.00
_cell.angle_gamma   90.00
#
_symmetry.space_group_name_H-M   'P 1'
#
loop_
_entity.id
_entity.type
_entity.pdbx_description
1 polymer ?
#
loop_
_entity_poly.entity_id
_entity_poly.type
_entity_poly.pdbx_seq_one_letter_code
_entity_poly.pdbx_strand_id
1 'polypeptide(L)'
;MGNQFDVDLVAKAIEADAGEVLPDLRQALKEAQARAGRITTPEQMLVRQAREKTGLTQSAFAERIATPVATLRDWEQGRFTPPGAVTCLLRLIIKHPELTRELSIS
;
A
#
# COMPACT_ATOMS: atom_id res chain seq x y z
N MET A 1 22.55 10.15 -0.56
CA MET A 1 23.13 8.95 0.08
C MET A 1 22.07 8.30 0.95
N GLY A 2 21.60 7.09 0.59
CA GLY A 2 20.69 6.34 1.44
C GLY A 2 21.45 5.77 2.63
N ASN A 3 21.05 6.10 3.85
CA ASN A 3 21.68 5.62 5.07
C ASN A 3 21.45 4.09 5.17
N GLN A 4 22.48 3.30 4.91
CA GLN A 4 22.44 1.84 5.03
C GLN A 4 22.63 1.50 6.52
N PHE A 5 21.64 0.86 7.14
CA PHE A 5 21.72 0.42 8.54
C PHE A 5 22.47 -0.91 8.66
N ASP A 6 23.19 -1.11 9.76
CA ASP A 6 23.89 -2.37 10.06
C ASP A 6 22.87 -3.48 10.39
N VAL A 7 22.80 -4.50 9.52
CA VAL A 7 21.83 -5.60 9.64
C VAL A 7 22.02 -6.40 10.92
N ASP A 8 23.26 -6.63 11.36
CA ASP A 8 23.52 -7.44 12.54
C ASP A 8 23.16 -6.70 13.82
N LEU A 9 23.38 -5.39 13.84
CA LEU A 9 22.97 -4.53 14.96
C LEU A 9 21.44 -4.49 15.10
N VAL A 10 20.72 -4.33 13.99
CA VAL A 10 19.25 -4.32 13.97
C VAL A 10 18.67 -5.68 14.36
N ALA A 11 19.21 -6.78 13.82
CA ALA A 11 18.74 -8.13 14.15
C ALA A 11 18.87 -8.43 15.64
N LYS A 12 20.02 -8.10 16.25
CA LYS A 12 20.25 -8.29 17.69
C LYS A 12 19.26 -7.50 18.55
N ALA A 13 18.96 -6.26 18.17
CA ALA A 13 18.01 -5.44 18.92
C ALA A 13 16.59 -6.03 18.89
N ILE A 14 16.14 -6.52 17.72
CA ILE A 14 14.82 -7.15 17.55
C ILE A 14 14.74 -8.48 18.31
N GLU A 15 15.75 -9.34 18.20
CA GLU A 15 15.78 -10.64 18.91
C GLU A 15 15.81 -10.44 20.44
N ALA A 16 16.52 -9.41 20.92
CA ALA A 16 16.54 -9.07 22.35
C ALA A 16 15.17 -8.60 22.86
N ASP A 17 14.43 -7.82 22.05
CA ASP A 17 13.08 -7.35 22.39
C ASP A 17 12.04 -8.49 22.31
N ALA A 18 12.14 -9.33 21.27
CA ALA A 18 11.27 -10.50 21.09
C ALA A 18 11.52 -11.62 22.12
N GLY A 19 12.71 -11.66 22.71
CA GLY A 19 13.11 -12.72 23.65
C GLY A 19 13.40 -14.07 22.99
N GLU A 20 13.49 -14.10 21.66
CA GLU A 20 13.77 -15.30 20.87
C GLU A 20 14.62 -15.01 19.64
N VAL A 21 15.29 -16.05 19.13
CA VAL A 21 16.06 -15.96 17.88
C VAL A 21 15.11 -16.13 16.70
N LEU A 22 15.22 -15.27 15.71
CA LEU A 22 14.40 -15.28 14.51
C LEU A 22 15.26 -15.76 13.32
N PRO A 23 15.16 -17.04 12.90
CA PRO A 23 16.11 -17.67 11.98
C PRO A 23 16.27 -16.92 10.64
N ASP A 24 15.18 -16.34 10.14
CA ASP A 24 15.13 -15.68 8.83
C ASP A 24 15.29 -14.15 8.91
N LEU A 25 15.39 -13.57 10.11
CA LEU A 25 15.38 -12.12 10.29
C LEU A 25 16.54 -11.43 9.57
N ARG A 26 17.76 -12.00 9.68
CA ARG A 26 18.95 -11.45 9.03
C ARG A 26 18.82 -11.46 7.50
N GLN A 27 18.21 -12.50 6.95
CA GLN A 27 17.96 -12.60 5.52
C GLN A 27 16.92 -11.56 5.08
N ALA A 28 15.80 -11.44 5.80
CA ALA A 28 14.77 -10.43 5.54
C ALA A 28 15.31 -8.99 5.61
N LEU A 29 16.17 -8.69 6.59
CA LEU A 29 16.82 -7.38 6.73
C LEU A 29 17.79 -7.08 5.57
N LYS A 30 18.55 -8.08 5.07
CA LYS A 30 19.40 -7.93 3.88
C LYS A 30 18.57 -7.64 2.63
N GLU A 31 17.44 -8.31 2.45
CA GLU A 31 16.52 -8.08 1.33
C GLU A 31 15.90 -6.67 1.39
N ALA A 32 15.51 -6.22 2.58
CA ALA A 32 15.03 -4.87 2.81
C ALA A 32 16.12 -3.82 2.54
N GLN A 33 17.36 -4.06 3.00
CA GLN A 33 18.52 -3.20 2.78
C GLN A 33 18.90 -3.10 1.30
N ALA A 34 18.79 -4.20 0.56
CA ALA A 34 18.99 -4.26 -0.89
C ALA A 34 17.86 -3.57 -1.69
N ARG A 35 16.79 -3.10 -1.02
CA ARG A 35 15.53 -2.68 -1.65
C ARG A 35 14.99 -3.74 -2.63
N ALA A 36 15.30 -5.00 -2.37
CA ALA A 36 14.83 -6.14 -3.15
C ALA A 36 13.37 -6.50 -2.80
N GLY A 37 12.83 -5.89 -1.73
CA GLY A 37 11.41 -5.92 -1.40
C GLY A 37 10.56 -5.02 -2.31
N ARG A 38 9.26 -5.36 -2.42
CA ARG A 38 8.29 -4.59 -3.20
C ARG A 38 8.11 -3.20 -2.58
N ILE A 39 8.65 -2.15 -3.22
CA ILE A 39 8.45 -0.76 -2.79
C ILE A 39 6.96 -0.43 -2.91
N THR A 40 6.31 -0.10 -1.79
CA THR A 40 4.93 0.36 -1.80
C THR A 40 4.94 1.89 -1.83
N THR A 41 4.41 2.50 -2.89
CA THR A 41 4.36 3.98 -2.98
C THR A 41 3.25 4.54 -2.08
N PRO A 42 3.36 5.79 -1.58
CA PRO A 42 2.28 6.44 -0.83
C PRO A 42 0.95 6.43 -1.60
N GLU A 43 0.99 6.60 -2.91
CA GLU A 43 -0.18 6.59 -3.78
C GLU A 43 -0.79 5.19 -3.90
N GLN A 44 0.05 4.15 -3.94
CA GLN A 44 -0.42 2.77 -3.90
C GLN A 44 -1.16 2.46 -2.59
N MET A 45 -0.62 2.91 -1.44
CA MET A 45 -1.28 2.75 -0.14
C MET A 45 -2.59 3.51 -0.09
N LEU A 46 -2.63 4.73 -0.63
CA LEU A 46 -3.83 5.57 -0.69
C LEU A 46 -4.98 4.86 -1.41
N VAL A 47 -4.71 4.29 -2.59
CA VAL A 47 -5.74 3.62 -3.40
C VAL A 47 -6.31 2.40 -2.66
N ARG A 48 -5.43 1.56 -2.11
CA ARG A 48 -5.85 0.38 -1.34
C ARG A 48 -6.67 0.76 -0.12
N GLN A 49 -6.20 1.75 0.65
CA GLN A 49 -6.88 2.23 1.84
C GLN A 49 -8.28 2.78 1.53
N ALA A 50 -8.41 3.57 0.45
CA ALA A 50 -9.71 4.08 0.03
C ALA A 50 -10.69 2.95 -0.31
N ARG A 51 -10.25 1.92 -1.05
CA ARG A 51 -11.10 0.76 -1.34
C ARG A 51 -11.47 -0.01 -0.08
N GLU A 52 -10.49 -0.35 0.76
CA GLU A 52 -10.71 -1.15 1.97
C GLU A 52 -11.69 -0.48 2.95
N LYS A 53 -11.64 0.85 3.08
CA LYS A 53 -12.59 1.62 3.89
C LYS A 53 -14.05 1.49 3.46
N THR A 54 -14.30 1.14 2.20
CA THR A 54 -15.65 0.95 1.66
C THR A 54 -16.17 -0.48 1.82
N GLY A 55 -15.29 -1.44 2.10
CA GLY A 55 -15.62 -2.86 2.12
C GLY A 55 -15.87 -3.47 0.73
N LEU A 56 -15.62 -2.73 -0.35
CA LEU A 56 -15.86 -3.19 -1.72
C LEU A 56 -14.70 -4.05 -2.27
N THR A 57 -15.05 -4.96 -3.17
CA THR A 57 -14.08 -5.68 -3.99
C THR A 57 -13.40 -4.72 -4.98
N GLN A 58 -12.28 -5.12 -5.58
CA GLN A 58 -11.60 -4.30 -6.60
C GLN A 58 -12.53 -3.95 -7.77
N SER A 59 -13.31 -4.90 -8.28
CA SER A 59 -14.22 -4.65 -9.39
C SER A 59 -15.33 -3.68 -9.02
N ALA A 60 -15.99 -3.89 -7.88
CA ALA A 60 -17.07 -3.03 -7.42
C ALA A 60 -16.57 -1.61 -7.12
N PHE A 61 -15.39 -1.47 -6.50
CA PHE A 61 -14.81 -0.15 -6.26
C PHE A 61 -14.41 0.56 -7.56
N ALA A 62 -13.77 -0.16 -8.49
CA ALA A 62 -13.39 0.38 -9.79
C ALA A 62 -14.59 0.92 -10.56
N GLU A 63 -15.70 0.18 -10.56
CA GLU A 63 -16.98 0.60 -11.14
C GLU A 63 -17.50 1.88 -10.49
N ARG A 64 -17.47 1.97 -9.15
CA ARG A 64 -17.92 3.16 -8.42
C ARG A 64 -17.15 4.42 -8.78
N ILE A 65 -15.84 4.32 -8.97
CA ILE A 65 -15.00 5.47 -9.33
C ILE A 65 -14.80 5.61 -10.85
N ALA A 66 -15.66 4.99 -11.66
CA ALA A 66 -15.63 5.01 -13.11
C ALA A 66 -14.25 4.72 -13.72
N THR A 67 -13.58 3.71 -13.19
CA THR A 67 -12.22 3.33 -13.57
C THR A 67 -12.20 1.86 -14.02
N PRO A 68 -11.50 1.49 -15.11
CA PRO A 68 -11.33 0.09 -15.46
C PRO A 68 -10.63 -0.69 -14.33
N VAL A 69 -11.11 -1.89 -14.02
CA VAL A 69 -10.53 -2.71 -12.94
C VAL A 69 -9.04 -3.00 -13.14
N ALA A 70 -8.59 -3.11 -14.39
CA ALA A 70 -7.17 -3.27 -14.72
C ALA A 70 -6.35 -2.04 -14.28
N THR A 71 -6.84 -0.84 -14.57
CA THR A 71 -6.22 0.43 -14.16
C THR A 71 -6.18 0.56 -12.63
N LEU A 72 -7.27 0.22 -11.92
CA LEU A 72 -7.27 0.20 -10.45
C LEU A 72 -6.19 -0.76 -9.92
N ARG A 73 -6.05 -1.95 -10.51
CA ARG A 73 -5.04 -2.93 -10.12
C ARG A 73 -3.62 -2.43 -10.36
N ASP A 74 -3.38 -1.76 -11.48
CA ASP A 74 -2.07 -1.18 -11.75
C ASP A 74 -1.71 -0.10 -10.72
N TRP A 75 -2.67 0.71 -10.27
CA TRP A 75 -2.47 1.66 -9.18
C TRP A 75 -2.23 0.97 -7.84
N GLU A 76 -3.06 -0.01 -7.47
CA GLU A 76 -2.90 -0.78 -6.23
C GLU A 76 -1.64 -1.64 -6.20
N GLN A 77 -1.02 -1.91 -7.35
CA GLN A 77 0.27 -2.59 -7.47
C GLN A 77 1.44 -1.62 -7.57
N GLY A 78 1.19 -0.31 -7.67
CA GLY A 78 2.23 0.71 -7.83
C GLY A 78 2.88 0.73 -9.22
N ARG A 79 2.26 0.11 -10.23
CA ARG A 79 2.74 0.14 -11.63
C ARG A 79 2.51 1.50 -12.27
N PHE A 80 1.43 2.18 -11.88
CA PHE A 80 1.10 3.55 -12.30
C PHE A 80 0.62 4.39 -11.13
N THR A 81 0.78 5.69 -11.25
CA THR A 81 0.27 6.67 -10.29
C THR A 81 -1.14 7.10 -10.70
N PRO A 82 -2.14 7.13 -9.79
CA PRO A 82 -3.46 7.67 -10.10
C PRO A 82 -3.37 9.17 -10.44
N PRO A 83 -4.17 9.67 -11.39
CA PRO A 83 -4.26 11.09 -11.69
C PRO A 83 -4.57 11.94 -10.45
N GLY A 84 -4.12 13.19 -10.40
CA GLY A 84 -4.32 14.07 -9.24
C GLY A 84 -5.78 14.22 -8.80
N ALA A 85 -6.72 14.28 -9.75
CA ALA A 85 -8.15 14.32 -9.46
C ALA A 85 -8.64 13.04 -8.75
N VAL A 86 -8.16 11.87 -9.19
CA VAL A 86 -8.46 10.58 -8.55
C VAL A 86 -7.85 10.53 -7.15
N THR A 87 -6.61 10.98 -6.98
CA THR A 87 -5.96 11.10 -5.66
C THR A 87 -6.79 11.96 -4.69
N CYS A 88 -7.35 13.07 -5.17
CA CYS A 88 -8.25 13.92 -4.38
C CYS A 88 -9.52 13.15 -3.96
N LEU A 89 -10.17 12.48 -4.92
CA LEU A 89 -11.35 11.65 -4.68
C LEU A 89 -11.09 10.53 -3.66
N LEU A 90 -9.97 9.82 -3.80
CA LEU A 90 -9.60 8.73 -2.88
C LEU A 90 -9.41 9.24 -1.45
N ARG A 91 -8.80 10.42 -1.27
CA ARG A 91 -8.68 11.06 0.06
C ARG A 91 -10.04 11.42 0.65
N LEU A 92 -10.98 11.86 -0.19
CA LEU A 92 -12.35 12.15 0.24
C LEU A 92 -13.05 10.86 0.70
N ILE A 93 -12.97 9.79 -0.11
CA ILE A 93 -13.55 8.48 0.20
C ILE A 93 -13.00 7.90 1.51
N ILE A 94 -11.71 8.10 1.81
CA ILE A 94 -11.12 7.63 3.08
C ILE A 94 -11.80 8.30 4.28
N LYS A 95 -12.12 9.59 4.18
CA LYS A 95 -12.79 10.35 5.24
C LYS A 95 -14.29 10.08 5.30
N HIS A 96 -14.90 9.83 4.15
CA HIS A 96 -16.33 9.67 3.97
C HIS A 96 -16.63 8.45 3.06
N PRO A 97 -16.43 7.22 3.56
CA PRO A 97 -16.63 6.02 2.75
C PRO A 97 -18.05 5.87 2.22
N GLU A 98 -19.03 6.41 2.94
CA GLU A 98 -20.45 6.44 2.60
C GLU A 98 -20.74 7.12 1.24
N LEU A 99 -19.92 8.12 0.85
CA LEU A 99 -20.08 8.84 -0.42
C LEU A 99 -19.90 7.93 -1.64
N THR A 100 -19.22 6.80 -1.49
CA THR A 100 -19.09 5.84 -2.60
C THR A 100 -20.42 5.28 -3.08
N ARG A 101 -21.48 5.35 -2.27
CA ARG A 101 -22.83 4.93 -2.67
C ARG A 101 -23.46 5.89 -3.68
N GLU A 102 -23.10 7.18 -3.60
CA GLU A 102 -23.57 8.24 -4.49
C GLU A 102 -22.80 8.27 -5.81
N LEU A 103 -21.58 7.71 -5.81
CA LEU A 103 -20.83 7.47 -7.02
C LEU A 103 -21.47 6.29 -7.77
N SER A 104 -22.46 6.56 -8.60
CA SER A 104 -22.99 5.60 -9.57
C SER A 104 -22.87 6.20 -10.96
N ILE A 105 -22.34 5.42 -11.89
CA ILE A 105 -22.55 5.70 -13.31
C ILE A 105 -24.02 5.34 -13.57
N SER A 106 -24.83 6.35 -13.88
CA SER A 106 -26.19 6.15 -14.39
C SER A 106 -26.15 5.47 -15.76
#